data_AF-A0A4U0VYL7-F1
#
_entry.id   AF-A0A4U0VYL7-F1
#
_cell.length_a   1.000
_cell.length_b   1.000
_cell.length_c   1.000
_cell.angle_alpha   90.00
_cell.angle_beta   90.00
_cell.angle_gamma   90.00
#
_symmetry.space_group_name_H-M   'P 1'
#
loop_
_entity.id
_entity.type
_entity.pdbx_description
1 polymer ?
#
loop_
_entity_poly.entity_id
_entity_poly.type
_entity_poly.pdbx_seq_one_letter_code
_entity_poly.pdbx_strand_id
1 'polypeptide(L)'
;MDVISAASSSIGSNIFAILSLLAISLLVLLLLRHFLPLRTTPAYLLIPVFLALALPSSIILLVPIDLASATSNTTNNPNRGVWLPETVVLVTWRITYWLTFCLTWFILPLLGEYVDSGYRDGRSRM
;
A
#
# COMPACT_ATOMS: atom_id res chain seq x y z
N MET A 1 17.71 24.74 11.80
CA MET A 1 17.69 23.38 12.40
C MET A 1 16.28 23.15 12.86
N ASP A 2 15.37 22.87 11.92
CA ASP A 2 13.94 22.74 12.22
C ASP A 2 13.58 21.28 11.98
N VAL A 3 13.93 20.48 12.97
CA VAL A 3 13.61 19.05 13.01
C VAL A 3 12.12 18.96 13.28
N ILE A 4 11.34 18.90 12.20
CA ILE A 4 10.01 18.29 12.08
C ILE A 4 9.33 18.07 13.43
N SER A 5 8.57 19.07 13.91
CA SER A 5 7.55 18.84 14.94
C SER A 5 6.49 17.92 14.33
N ALA A 6 6.73 16.62 14.40
CA ALA A 6 5.73 15.61 14.14
C ALA A 6 4.62 15.83 15.16
N ALA A 7 3.48 16.35 14.70
CA ALA A 7 2.27 16.47 15.49
C ALA A 7 2.03 15.13 16.22
N SER A 8 2.06 15.18 17.56
CA SER A 8 1.97 13.99 18.39
C SER A 8 0.58 13.36 18.23
N SER A 9 0.46 12.37 17.36
CA SER A 9 -0.68 11.46 17.38
C SER A 9 -0.60 10.54 18.59
N SER A 10 -1.76 10.08 19.06
CA SER A 10 -1.81 9.09 20.12
C SER A 10 -1.05 7.83 19.68
N ILE A 11 -0.18 7.30 20.54
CA ILE A 11 0.59 6.08 20.26
C ILE A 11 -0.32 4.92 19.81
N GLY A 12 -1.56 4.87 20.33
CA GLY A 12 -2.56 3.88 19.92
C GLY A 12 -2.99 3.99 18.45
N SER A 13 -3.11 5.20 17.88
CA SER A 13 -3.49 5.37 16.48
C SER A 13 -2.36 4.99 15.53
N ASN A 14 -1.11 5.28 15.92
CA ASN A 14 0.07 4.86 15.16
C ASN A 14 0.20 3.32 15.14
N ILE A 15 0.02 2.66 16.30
CA ILE A 15 0.04 1.20 16.39
C ILE A 15 -1.06 0.59 15.52
N PHE A 16 -2.29 1.11 15.60
CA PHE A 16 -3.40 0.63 14.78
C PHE A 16 -3.12 0.78 13.28
N ALA A 17 -2.59 1.92 12.85
CA ALA A 17 -2.25 2.16 11.44
C ALA A 17 -1.18 1.19 10.93
N ILE A 18 -0.10 0.98 11.71
CA ILE A 18 0.98 0.06 11.36
C ILE A 18 0.47 -1.39 11.31
N LEU A 19 -0.34 -1.78 12.30
CA LEU A 19 -0.90 -3.13 12.38
C LEU A 19 -1.87 -3.41 11.23
N SER A 20 -2.68 -2.42 10.86
CA SER A 20 -3.54 -2.47 9.67
C SER A 20 -2.73 -2.63 8.38
N LEU A 21 -1.66 -1.85 8.22
CA LEU A 21 -0.77 -1.96 7.06
C LEU A 21 -0.08 -3.33 6.98
N LEU A 22 0.41 -3.84 8.12
CA LEU A 22 1.00 -5.18 8.21
C LEU A 22 -0.03 -6.27 7.90
N ALA A 23 -1.26 -6.14 8.38
CA ALA A 23 -2.34 -7.08 8.11
C ALA A 23 -2.68 -7.12 6.62
N ILE A 24 -2.80 -5.96 5.95
CA ILE A 24 -3.01 -5.88 4.50
C ILE A 24 -1.84 -6.51 3.74
N SER A 25 -0.61 -6.17 4.11
CA SER A 25 0.60 -6.72 3.49
C SER A 25 0.63 -8.24 3.61
N LEU A 26 0.31 -8.78 4.80
CA LEU A 26 0.25 -10.21 5.05
C LEU A 26 -0.88 -10.88 4.27
N LEU A 27 -2.07 -10.28 4.22
CA LEU A 27 -3.20 -10.78 3.44
C LEU A 27 -2.86 -10.85 1.95
N VAL A 28 -2.25 -9.79 1.40
CA VAL A 28 -1.80 -9.76 0.01
C VAL A 28 -0.71 -10.81 -0.23
N LEU A 29 0.26 -10.97 0.67
CA LEU A 29 1.27 -12.04 0.56
C LEU A 29 0.64 -13.45 0.60
N LEU A 30 -0.38 -13.67 1.43
CA LEU A 30 -1.12 -14.93 1.47
C LEU A 30 -1.90 -15.16 0.18
N LEU A 31 -2.52 -14.13 -0.37
CA LEU A 31 -3.24 -14.19 -1.64
C LEU A 31 -2.25 -14.53 -2.78
N LEU A 32 -1.11 -13.85 -2.84
CA LEU A 32 -0.05 -14.16 -3.79
C LEU A 32 0.49 -15.58 -3.57
N ARG A 33 0.65 -16.04 -2.32
CA ARG A 33 1.07 -17.42 -2.04
C ARG A 33 0.06 -18.45 -2.54
N HIS A 34 -1.23 -18.12 -2.50
CA HIS A 34 -2.29 -19.00 -2.95
C HIS A 34 -2.32 -19.12 -4.48
N PHE A 35 -2.17 -18.01 -5.20
CA PHE A 35 -2.25 -17.99 -6.68
C PHE A 35 -0.90 -18.21 -7.38
N LEU A 36 0.22 -17.84 -6.75
CA LEU A 36 1.58 -17.92 -7.31
C LEU A 36 2.51 -18.71 -6.36
N PRO A 37 3.36 -19.61 -6.90
CA PRO A 37 4.46 -20.18 -6.12
C PRO A 37 5.53 -19.11 -5.85
N LEU A 38 5.41 -18.40 -4.71
CA LEU A 38 6.31 -17.30 -4.27
C LEU A 38 7.82 -17.61 -4.33
N ARG A 39 8.20 -18.89 -4.34
CA ARG A 39 9.60 -19.32 -4.31
C ARG A 39 10.23 -19.43 -5.70
N THR A 40 9.43 -19.56 -6.76
CA THR A 40 9.91 -19.73 -8.13
C THR A 40 9.69 -18.50 -9.01
N THR A 41 8.76 -17.61 -8.65
CA THR A 41 8.60 -16.34 -9.36
C THR A 41 9.73 -15.37 -9.06
N PRO A 42 10.37 -14.77 -10.08
CA PRO A 42 11.44 -13.82 -9.85
C PRO A 42 10.91 -12.54 -9.17
N ALA A 43 11.72 -11.96 -8.29
CA ALA A 43 11.34 -10.81 -7.47
C ALA A 43 10.92 -9.59 -8.30
N TYR A 44 11.49 -9.39 -9.49
CA TYR A 44 11.15 -8.26 -10.37
C TYR A 44 9.72 -8.34 -10.93
N LEU A 45 9.08 -9.51 -10.95
CA LEU A 45 7.64 -9.65 -11.25
C LEU A 45 6.81 -9.58 -9.97
N LEU A 46 7.30 -10.19 -8.90
CA LEU A 46 6.58 -10.31 -7.63
C LEU A 46 6.36 -8.94 -6.96
N ILE A 47 7.41 -8.10 -6.88
CA ILE A 47 7.34 -6.78 -6.24
C ILE A 47 6.26 -5.89 -6.88
N PRO A 48 6.26 -5.67 -8.21
CA PRO A 48 5.21 -4.85 -8.82
C PRO A 48 3.81 -5.45 -8.68
N VAL A 49 3.64 -6.77 -8.79
CA VAL A 49 2.32 -7.41 -8.58
C VAL A 49 1.86 -7.26 -7.13
N PHE A 50 2.77 -7.39 -6.16
CA PHE A 50 2.48 -7.17 -4.74
C PHE A 50 2.04 -5.73 -4.50
N LEU A 51 2.79 -4.74 -5.00
CA LEU A 51 2.42 -3.32 -4.87
C LEU A 51 1.10 -3.00 -5.56
N ALA A 52 0.78 -3.66 -6.68
CA ALA A 52 -0.47 -3.47 -7.43
C ALA A 52 -1.70 -3.86 -6.62
N LEU A 53 -1.55 -4.79 -5.69
CA LEU A 53 -2.63 -5.30 -4.86
C LEU A 53 -2.62 -4.65 -3.47
N ALA A 54 -1.45 -4.46 -2.88
CA ALA A 54 -1.29 -3.86 -1.56
C ALA A 54 -1.71 -2.39 -1.53
N LEU A 55 -1.35 -1.59 -2.55
CA LEU A 55 -1.68 -0.16 -2.54
C LEU A 55 -3.19 0.09 -2.62
N PRO A 56 -3.96 -0.49 -3.57
CA PRO A 56 -5.41 -0.30 -3.59
C PRO A 56 -6.11 -0.87 -2.35
N SER A 57 -5.65 -2.03 -1.85
CA SER A 57 -6.20 -2.61 -0.62
C SER A 57 -5.99 -1.68 0.59
N SER A 58 -4.86 -0.98 0.66
CA SER A 58 -4.60 0.00 1.71
C SER A 58 -5.51 1.24 1.62
N ILE A 59 -5.88 1.68 0.41
CA ILE A 59 -6.79 2.82 0.21
C ILE A 59 -8.17 2.53 0.82
N ILE A 60 -8.68 1.31 0.70
CA ILE A 60 -9.99 0.92 1.23
C ILE A 60 -10.06 1.14 2.75
N LEU A 61 -8.96 0.92 3.48
CA LEU A 61 -8.88 1.20 4.91
C LEU A 61 -8.46 2.66 5.21
N LEU A 62 -7.65 3.27 4.35
CA LEU A 62 -7.19 4.65 4.54
C LEU A 62 -8.32 5.67 4.41
N VAL A 63 -9.25 5.47 3.47
CA VAL A 63 -10.40 6.36 3.23
C VAL A 63 -11.27 6.59 4.47
N PRO A 64 -11.78 5.55 5.17
CA PRO A 64 -12.57 5.77 6.38
C PRO A 64 -11.76 6.38 7.53
N ILE A 65 -10.46 6.07 7.61
CA ILE A 65 -9.55 6.67 8.60
C ILE A 65 -9.37 8.18 8.32
N ASP A 66 -9.22 8.56 7.06
CA ASP A 66 -9.11 9.95 6.62
C ASP A 66 -10.38 10.75 6.97
N LEU A 67 -11.56 10.22 6.63
CA LEU A 67 -12.86 10.83 6.98
C LEU A 67 -13.07 10.97 8.50
N ALA A 68 -12.66 9.96 9.28
CA ALA A 68 -12.71 10.01 10.73
C ALA A 68 -11.75 11.07 11.30
N SER A 69 -10.55 11.21 10.72
CA SER A 69 -9.57 12.21 11.12
C SER A 69 -10.04 13.64 10.83
N ALA A 70 -10.65 13.89 9.67
CA ALA A 70 -11.17 15.21 9.29
C ALA A 70 -12.33 15.68 10.21
N THR A 71 -13.19 14.76 10.65
CA THR A 71 -14.33 15.08 11.53
C THR A 71 -13.88 15.48 12.94
N SER A 72 -12.76 14.92 13.41
CA SER A 72 -12.25 15.15 14.76
C SER A 72 -11.72 16.58 14.99
N ASN A 73 -11.19 17.25 13.96
CA ASN A 73 -10.69 18.62 14.07
C ASN A 73 -11.79 19.67 14.35
N THR A 74 -13.06 19.31 14.11
CA THR A 74 -14.21 20.21 14.33
C THR A 74 -14.81 20.08 15.73
N THR A 75 -14.60 18.96 16.44
CA THR A 75 -15.23 18.73 17.74
C THR A 75 -14.18 18.46 18.81
N ASN A 76 -13.99 19.43 19.71
CA ASN A 76 -13.03 19.45 20.82
C ASN A 76 -13.38 18.39 21.91
N ASN A 77 -13.47 17.11 21.52
CA ASN A 77 -13.84 15.99 22.37
C ASN A 77 -12.61 15.09 22.62
N PRO A 78 -12.08 15.01 23.85
CA PRO A 78 -10.86 14.27 24.17
C PRO A 78 -11.03 12.74 24.19
N ASN A 79 -12.19 12.19 23.79
CA ASN A 79 -12.53 10.78 23.99
C ASN A 79 -12.95 10.03 22.70
N ARG A 80 -12.38 10.36 21.53
CA ARG A 80 -12.84 9.75 20.27
C ARG A 80 -11.70 9.34 19.33
N GLY A 81 -11.14 8.15 19.56
CA GLY A 81 -10.66 7.25 18.51
C GLY A 81 -9.25 7.45 17.92
N VAL A 82 -8.97 6.62 16.90
CA VAL A 82 -7.73 6.59 16.11
C VAL A 82 -7.62 7.88 15.30
N TRP A 83 -6.72 8.78 15.70
CA TRP A 83 -6.45 10.04 15.00
C TRP A 83 -5.04 10.04 14.41
N LEU A 84 -4.91 10.30 13.11
CA LEU A 84 -3.63 10.52 12.44
C LEU A 84 -3.44 12.02 12.16
N PRO A 85 -2.21 12.54 12.21
CA PRO A 85 -1.95 13.93 11.88
C PRO A 85 -2.21 14.20 10.39
N GLU A 86 -2.77 15.37 10.08
CA GLU A 86 -3.11 15.77 8.70
C GLU A 86 -1.91 15.66 7.74
N THR A 87 -0.72 16.03 8.21
CA THR A 87 0.52 15.94 7.41
C THR A 87 0.85 14.50 7.00
N VAL A 88 0.64 13.54 7.90
CA VAL A 88 0.87 12.12 7.62
C VAL A 88 -0.12 11.62 6.59
N VAL A 89 -1.40 11.95 6.76
CA VAL A 89 -2.47 11.53 5.83
C VAL A 89 -2.22 12.10 4.42
N LEU A 90 -1.88 13.38 4.30
CA LEU A 90 -1.55 14.02 3.02
C LEU A 90 -0.33 13.38 2.35
N VAL A 91 0.73 13.09 3.11
CA VAL A 91 1.93 12.43 2.58
C VAL A 91 1.61 11.00 2.15
N THR A 92 0.85 10.23 2.94
CA THR A 92 0.40 8.88 2.58
C THR A 92 -0.41 8.90 1.30
N TRP A 93 -1.38 9.81 1.16
CA TRP A 93 -2.16 9.96 -0.08
C TRP A 93 -1.28 10.26 -1.29
N ARG A 94 -0.30 11.16 -1.15
CA ARG A 94 0.64 11.46 -2.24
C ARG A 94 1.45 10.24 -2.63
N ILE A 95 2.02 9.51 -1.66
CA ILE A 95 2.80 8.30 -1.92
C ILE A 95 1.95 7.26 -2.65
N THR A 96 0.75 6.96 -2.12
CA THR A 96 -0.15 5.97 -2.70
C THR A 96 -0.59 6.37 -4.10
N TYR A 97 -0.92 7.64 -4.33
CA TYR A 97 -1.27 8.15 -5.65
C TYR A 97 -0.12 8.00 -6.65
N TRP A 98 1.08 8.48 -6.30
CA TRP A 98 2.22 8.42 -7.21
C TRP A 98 2.69 7.00 -7.49
N LEU A 99 2.68 6.14 -6.47
CA LEU A 99 3.03 4.74 -6.65
C LEU A 99 2.02 4.02 -7.53
N THR A 100 0.70 4.19 -7.31
CA THR A 100 -0.33 3.56 -8.15
C THR A 100 -0.31 4.09 -9.59
N PHE A 101 -0.04 5.39 -9.76
CA PHE A 101 0.15 6.00 -11.07
C PHE A 101 1.34 5.37 -11.81
N CYS A 102 2.54 5.37 -11.22
CA CYS A 102 3.72 4.73 -11.81
C CYS A 102 3.47 3.25 -12.11
N LEU A 103 2.74 2.56 -11.23
CA LEU A 103 2.43 1.15 -11.43
C LEU A 103 1.56 0.92 -12.66
N THR A 104 0.50 1.71 -12.79
CA THR A 104 -0.50 1.55 -13.86
C THR A 104 0.04 2.02 -15.20
N TRP A 105 0.85 3.08 -15.20
CA TRP A 105 1.34 3.70 -16.42
C TRP A 105 2.63 3.09 -16.96
N PHE A 106 3.49 2.57 -16.09
CA PHE A 106 4.79 2.04 -16.51
C PHE A 106 4.88 0.53 -16.32
N ILE A 107 4.57 0.07 -15.12
CA ILE A 107 4.82 -1.32 -14.73
C ILE A 107 3.83 -2.29 -15.37
N LEU A 108 2.53 -1.98 -15.36
CA LEU A 108 1.51 -2.86 -15.96
C LEU A 108 1.70 -3.02 -17.48
N PRO A 109 1.93 -1.95 -18.26
CA PRO A 109 2.23 -2.08 -19.69
C PRO A 109 3.50 -2.88 -19.95
N LEU A 110 4.56 -2.66 -19.16
CA LEU A 110 5.82 -3.39 -19.29
C LEU A 110 5.65 -4.87 -18.95
N LEU A 111 4.86 -5.21 -17.92
CA LEU A 111 4.50 -6.59 -17.62
C LEU A 111 3.65 -7.21 -18.72
N GLY A 112 2.74 -6.44 -19.31
CA GLY A 112 1.93 -6.86 -20.45
C GLY A 112 2.79 -7.25 -21.64
N GLU A 113 3.69 -6.36 -22.06
CA GLU A 113 4.70 -6.61 -23.10
C GLU A 113 5.61 -7.82 -22.76
N TYR A 114 6.03 -7.96 -21.50
CA TYR A 114 6.85 -9.11 -21.07
C TYR A 114 6.09 -10.45 -21.17
N VAL A 115 4.79 -10.45 -20.88
CA VAL A 115 3.94 -11.64 -21.02
C VAL A 115 3.66 -11.93 -22.49
N ASP A 116 3.37 -10.90 -23.30
CA ASP A 116 3.04 -11.01 -24.72
C ASP A 116 4.24 -11.41 -25.59
N SER A 117 5.44 -10.89 -25.27
CA SER A 117 6.71 -11.27 -25.92
C SER A 117 7.13 -12.72 -25.70
N GLY A 118 6.36 -13.51 -24.94
CA GLY A 118 6.50 -14.96 -24.93
C GLY A 118 7.81 -15.46 -24.30
N TYR A 119 8.38 -14.74 -23.32
CA TYR A 119 9.48 -15.26 -22.48
C TYR A 119 8.99 -16.37 -21.51
N ARG A 120 8.15 -17.28 -22.02
CA ARG A 120 7.81 -18.59 -21.44
C ARG A 120 8.17 -19.74 -22.38
N ASP A 121 8.83 -19.50 -23.51
CA ASP A 121 9.24 -20.57 -24.44
C ASP A 121 10.77 -20.71 -24.54
N GLY A 122 11.44 -20.85 -23.40
CA GLY A 122 12.85 -21.25 -23.32
C GLY A 122 13.07 -22.71 -22.91
N ARG A 123 12.01 -23.46 -22.59
CA ARG A 123 12.14 -24.81 -22.03
C ARG A 123 11.00 -25.77 -22.43
N SER A 124 10.85 -25.98 -23.73
CA SER A 124 10.11 -27.14 -24.29
C SER A 124 10.69 -27.59 -25.64
N ARG A 125 12.03 -27.59 -25.77
CA ARG A 125 12.73 -28.32 -26.85
C ARG A 125 13.99 -28.97 -26.30
N MET A 126 13.84 -29.92 -25.38
CA MET A 126 14.76 -31.04 -25.16
C MET A 126 13.95 -32.24 -24.72
#